data_AF-A0A556QDH6-F1
#
_entry.id   AF-A0A556QDH6-F1
#
_cell.length_a   1.000
_cell.length_b   1.000
_cell.length_c   1.000
_cell.angle_alpha   90.00
_cell.angle_beta   90.00
_cell.angle_gamma   90.00
#
_symmetry.space_group_name_H-M   'P 1'
#
loop_
_entity.id
_entity.type
_entity.pdbx_description
1 polymer ?
#
loop_
_entity_poly.entity_id
_entity_poly.type
_entity_poly.pdbx_seq_one_letter_code
_entity_poly.pdbx_strand_id
1 'polypeptide(L)' 'MSTTASTKSLSFSSSDITSPAWVDIVRQKVESLRYGVVQIVVHDGKVTQIERTEKTRIAGQRDGAE' A
#
# COMPACT_ATOMS: atom_id res chain seq x y z
N MET A 1 -37.37 -4.82 20.15
CA MET A 1 -36.95 -5.36 18.84
C MET A 1 -35.56 -4.80 18.58
N SER A 2 -34.51 -5.59 18.75
CA SER A 2 -33.12 -5.12 18.65
C SER A 2 -32.40 -5.90 17.57
N THR A 3 -32.04 -5.23 16.47
CA THR A 3 -31.40 -5.83 15.30
C THR A 3 -29.89 -5.81 15.50
N THR A 4 -29.28 -6.96 15.73
CA THR A 4 -27.81 -7.11 15.76
C THR A 4 -27.29 -7.19 14.32
N ALA A 5 -26.50 -6.20 13.90
CA ALA A 5 -25.77 -6.24 12.64
C ALA A 5 -24.53 -7.14 12.77
N SER A 6 -24.57 -8.29 12.11
CA SER A 6 -23.48 -9.27 12.06
C SER A 6 -22.36 -8.76 11.16
N THR A 7 -21.28 -8.23 11.75
CA THR A 7 -20.04 -7.92 11.03
C THR A 7 -19.33 -9.22 10.65
N LYS A 8 -19.35 -9.55 9.36
CA LYS A 8 -18.71 -10.72 8.75
C LYS A 8 -17.19 -10.62 8.93
N SER A 9 -16.66 -11.34 9.92
CA SER A 9 -15.21 -11.52 10.11
C SER A 9 -14.66 -12.32 8.94
N LEU A 10 -13.89 -11.67 8.07
CA LEU A 10 -13.20 -12.30 6.95
C LEU A 10 -11.94 -12.98 7.51
N SER A 11 -12.06 -14.26 7.85
CA SER A 11 -10.92 -15.12 8.18
C SER A 11 -10.16 -15.46 6.89
N PHE A 12 -8.91 -15.01 6.78
CA PHE A 12 -7.99 -15.49 5.75
C PHE A 12 -7.32 -16.78 6.26
N SER A 13 -7.69 -17.91 5.66
CA SER A 13 -7.09 -19.21 5.97
C SER A 13 -5.63 -19.22 5.50
N SER A 14 -4.73 -19.56 6.42
CA SER A 14 -3.29 -19.30 6.32
C SER A 14 -2.48 -20.46 5.72
N SER A 15 -3.11 -21.32 4.95
CA SER A 15 -2.49 -22.54 4.43
C SER A 15 -2.34 -22.44 2.92
N ASP A 16 -1.08 -22.45 2.47
CA ASP A 16 -0.62 -22.56 1.09
C ASP A 16 -0.68 -21.27 0.24
N ILE A 17 0.04 -20.23 0.68
CA ILE A 17 0.22 -19.01 -0.12
C ILE A 17 1.69 -18.90 -0.51
N THR A 18 2.08 -19.56 -1.61
CA THR A 18 3.20 -19.05 -2.39
C THR A 18 2.79 -17.64 -2.80
N SER A 19 3.38 -16.64 -2.14
CA SER A 19 3.03 -15.24 -2.37
C SER A 19 3.23 -14.96 -3.86
N PRO A 20 2.23 -14.40 -4.56
CA PRO A 20 2.40 -14.04 -5.96
C PRO A 20 3.64 -13.16 -6.13
N ALA A 21 4.43 -13.36 -7.18
CA ALA A 21 5.72 -12.66 -7.36
C ALA A 21 5.61 -11.12 -7.28
N TRP A 22 4.46 -10.54 -7.64
CA TRP A 22 4.21 -9.11 -7.51
C TRP A 22 4.19 -8.62 -6.06
N VAL A 23 3.82 -9.48 -5.10
CA VAL A 23 3.76 -9.16 -3.66
C VAL A 23 5.17 -8.89 -3.13
N ASP A 24 6.16 -9.68 -3.52
CA ASP A 24 7.55 -9.46 -3.12
C ASP A 24 8.11 -8.15 -3.70
N ILE A 25 7.73 -7.81 -4.93
CA ILE A 25 8.09 -6.54 -5.56
C ILE A 25 7.48 -5.35 -4.79
N VAL A 26 6.20 -5.45 -4.41
CA VAL A 26 5.55 -4.41 -3.60
C VAL A 26 6.22 -4.30 -2.24
N ARG A 27 6.50 -5.43 -1.57
CA ARG A 27 7.19 -5.46 -0.28
C ARG A 27 8.52 -4.71 -0.36
N GLN A 28 9.37 -5.04 -1.34
CA GLN A 28 10.66 -4.37 -1.53
C GLN A 28 10.52 -2.85 -1.79
N LYS A 29 9.51 -2.45 -2.58
CA LYS A 29 9.26 -1.02 -2.88
C LYS A 29 8.77 -0.25 -1.66
N VAL A 30 7.95 -0.88 -0.82
CA VAL A 30 7.41 -0.26 0.40
C VAL A 30 8.46 -0.19 1.50
N GLU A 31 9.30 -1.21 1.67
CA GLU A 31 10.36 -1.23 2.70
C GLU A 31 11.31 -0.02 2.59
N SER A 32 11.60 0.42 1.38
CA SER A 32 12.45 1.60 1.11
C SER A 32 11.69 2.92 1.04
N LEU A 33 10.36 2.92 1.12
CA LEU A 33 9.54 4.13 0.96
C LEU A 33 9.32 4.83 2.30
N ARG A 34 9.98 5.99 2.49
CA ARG A 34 9.82 6.79 3.72
C ARG A 34 8.52 7.59 3.73
N TYR A 35 8.23 8.27 2.62
CA TYR A 35 7.03 9.08 2.45
C TYR A 35 6.56 9.00 1.00
N GLY A 36 5.31 8.61 0.78
CA GLY A 36 4.81 8.46 -0.58
C GLY A 36 3.70 7.45 -0.70
N VAL A 37 3.50 6.94 -1.90
CA VAL A 37 2.52 5.90 -2.23
C VAL A 37 3.12 4.85 -3.15
N VAL A 38 2.64 3.62 -3.03
CA VAL A 38 2.83 2.58 -4.04
C VAL A 38 1.48 2.33 -4.71
N GLN A 39 1.41 2.54 -6.01
CA GLN A 39 0.22 2.33 -6.80
C GLN A 39 0.34 1.02 -7.58
N ILE A 40 -0.68 0.18 -7.47
CA ILE A 40 -0.77 -1.09 -8.18
C ILE A 40 -1.91 -0.98 -9.19
N VAL A 41 -1.63 -1.27 -10.46
CA VAL A 41 -2.63 -1.30 -11.52
C VAL A 41 -2.91 -2.75 -11.87
N VAL A 42 -4.20 -3.10 -11.90
CA VAL A 42 -4.69 -4.44 -12.21
C VAL A 42 -5.58 -4.35 -13.45
N HIS A 43 -5.22 -5.07 -14.50
CA HIS A 43 -6.07 -5.26 -15.68
C HIS A 43 -6.31 -6.77 -15.86
N ASP A 44 -7.55 -7.15 -16.21
CA ASP A 44 -7.93 -8.56 -16.43
C ASP A 44 -7.61 -9.48 -15.23
N GLY A 45 -7.80 -8.97 -14.00
CA GLY A 45 -7.50 -9.72 -12.78
C GLY A 45 -6.01 -9.97 -12.52
N LYS A 46 -5.11 -9.40 -13.33
CA LYS A 46 -3.66 -9.53 -13.20
C LYS A 46 -3.02 -8.18 -12.91
N VAL A 47 -2.03 -8.16 -12.01
CA VAL A 47 -1.22 -6.98 -11.76
C VAL A 47 -0.39 -6.71 -13.01
N THR A 48 -0.59 -5.56 -13.62
CA THR A 48 0.11 -5.13 -14.84
C THR A 48 1.17 -4.07 -14.55
N GLN A 49 1.01 -3.30 -13.47
CA GLN A 49 1.92 -2.20 -13.14
C GLN A 49 2.04 -1.99 -11.63
N ILE A 50 3.24 -1.64 -11.18
CA ILE A 50 3.53 -1.28 -9.79
C ILE A 50 4.43 -0.04 -9.81
N GLU A 51 3.88 1.11 -9.42
CA GLU A 51 4.59 2.38 -9.35
C GLU A 51 4.88 2.79 -7.91
N ARG A 52 6.05 3.38 -7.68
CA ARG A 52 6.44 3.97 -6.39
C ARG A 52 6.57 5.48 -6.61
N THR A 53 5.83 6.26 -5.84
CA THR A 53 5.89 7.72 -5.87
C THR A 53 6.34 8.22 -4.50
N GLU A 54 7.52 8.82 -4.43
CA GLU A 54 8.08 9.39 -3.21
C GLU A 54 7.70 10.88 -3.10
N LYS A 55 7.27 11.31 -1.91
CA LYS A 55 6.87 12.69 -1.64
C LYS A 55 7.81 13.31 -0.62
N THR A 56 8.64 14.24 -1.06
CA THR A 56 9.51 15.03 -0.18
C THR A 56 8.79 16.30 0.23
N ARG A 57 8.68 16.54 1.54
CA ARG A 57 8.26 17.85 2.06
C ARG A 57 9.48 18.75 2.14
N ILE A 58 9.49 19.83 1.37
CA ILE A 58 10.45 20.92 1.57
C ILE A 58 9.94 21.69 2.80
N ALA A 59 10.54 21.48 3.97
CA ALA A 59 10.23 22.29 5.14
C ALA A 59 10.51 23.75 4.75
N GLY A 60 9.53 24.64 4.97
CA GLY A 60 9.59 26.03 4.55
C GLY A 60 10.93 26.63 4.94
N GLN A 61 11.73 26.95 3.93
CA GLN A 61 12.91 27.77 4.06
C GLN A 61 12.45 29.04 4.77
N ARG A 62 12.68 29.14 6.08
CA ARG A 62 12.80 30.45 6.70
C ARG A 62 14.11 30.98 6.14
N ASP A 63 14.03 31.54 4.95
CA ASP A 63 15.01 32.51 4.49
C ASP A 63 15.16 33.52 5.62
N GLY A 64 16.37 33.57 6.17
CA GLY A 64 16.69 34.27 7.40
C GLY A 64 16.12 35.68 7.33
N ALA A 65 15.31 36.01 8.34
CA ALA A 65 14.92 37.38 8.63
C ALA A 65 16.19 38.20 8.90
N GLU A 66 16.30 39.29 8.15
CA GLU A 66 16.91 40.60 8.41
C GLU A 66 17.97 40.72 9.54
#